data_AF-A0A7T5JH70-F1
#
_entry.id   AF-A0A7T5JH70-F1
#
_cell.length_a   1.000
_cell.length_b   1.000
_cell.length_c   1.000
_cell.angle_alpha   90.00
_cell.angle_beta   90.00
_cell.angle_gamma   90.00
#
_symmetry.space_group_name_H-M   'P 1'
#
loop_
_entity.id
_entity.type
_entity.pdbx_description
1 polymer ?
#
loop_
_entity_poly.entity_id
_entity_poly.type
_entity_poly.pdbx_seq_one_letter_code
_entity_poly.pdbx_strand_id
1 'polypeptide(L)' 'MLTESSTAWDIAQPWISHPLWQQLAVVQAGNAHAVSDVVWTTAGGIQAAHLLLDDLEQHLPLQTRR' A
#
# COMPACT_ATOMS: atom_id res chain seq x y z
N MET A 1 9.70 24.47 -18.70
CA MET A 1 10.07 23.11 -19.12
C MET A 1 9.42 22.16 -18.12
N LEU A 2 8.21 21.69 -18.43
CA LEU A 2 7.45 20.71 -17.64
C LEU A 2 7.40 19.43 -18.46
N THR A 3 8.50 18.69 -18.44
CA THR A 3 8.61 17.32 -18.95
C THR A 3 9.14 16.55 -17.76
N GLU A 4 8.29 16.00 -16.90
CA GLU A 4 7.78 14.64 -17.00
C GLU A 4 6.57 14.51 -16.05
N SER A 5 5.51 13.80 -16.44
CA SER A 5 4.44 13.45 -15.48
C SER A 5 4.96 12.34 -14.56
N SER A 6 5.61 12.69 -13.44
CA SER A 6 6.01 11.69 -12.44
C SER A 6 4.77 11.05 -11.84
N THR A 7 4.71 9.73 -11.81
CA THR A 7 3.65 8.99 -11.10
C THR A 7 3.88 9.07 -9.59
N ALA A 8 2.85 8.74 -8.80
CA ALA A 8 3.01 8.58 -7.35
C ALA A 8 4.10 7.53 -7.01
N TRP A 9 4.30 6.55 -7.89
CA TRP A 9 5.32 5.52 -7.72
C TRP A 9 6.73 6.07 -7.88
N ASP A 10 6.97 6.92 -8.88
CA ASP A 10 8.28 7.54 -9.11
C ASP A 10 8.72 8.39 -7.90
N ILE A 11 7.74 9.01 -7.22
CA ILE A 11 7.99 9.77 -5.98
C ILE A 11 8.27 8.85 -4.80
N ALA A 12 7.58 7.70 -4.69
CA ALA A 12 7.75 6.76 -3.59
C ALA A 12 9.07 5.95 -3.68
N GLN A 13 9.54 5.66 -4.90
CA GLN A 13 10.69 4.79 -5.18
C GLN A 13 11.97 5.11 -4.37
N PRO A 14 12.44 6.37 -4.30
CA PRO A 14 13.63 6.72 -3.52
C PRO A 14 13.49 6.41 -2.02
N TRP A 15 12.28 6.52 -1.47
CA TRP A 15 12.00 6.30 -0.05
C TRP A 15 11.94 4.82 0.28
N ILE A 16 11.22 4.04 -0.52
CA ILE A 16 11.10 2.58 -0.29
C ILE A 16 12.37 1.81 -0.65
N SER A 17 13.24 2.40 -1.48
CA SER A 17 14.57 1.86 -1.76
C SER A 17 15.63 2.29 -0.72
N HIS A 18 15.29 3.17 0.21
CA HIS A 18 16.24 3.70 1.17
C HIS A 18 16.67 2.64 2.21
N PRO A 19 17.95 2.57 2.61
CA PRO A 19 18.42 1.55 3.57
C PRO A 19 17.66 1.56 4.91
N LEU A 20 17.26 2.74 5.40
CA LEU A 20 16.47 2.84 6.65
C LEU A 20 15.07 2.25 6.51
N TRP A 21 14.43 2.39 5.34
CA TRP A 21 13.12 1.76 5.09
C TRP A 21 13.27 0.23 5.06
N GLN A 22 14.31 -0.27 4.39
CA GLN A 22 14.60 -1.70 4.30
C GLN A 22 15.00 -2.34 5.65
N GLN A 23 15.36 -1.53 6.66
CA GLN A 23 15.65 -2.00 8.01
C GLN A 23 14.40 -2.18 8.89
N LEU A 24 13.22 -1.73 8.44
CA LEU A 24 11.99 -1.89 9.22
C LEU A 24 11.60 -3.37 9.28
N ALA A 25 11.33 -3.89 10.48
CA ALA A 25 10.96 -5.29 10.69
C ALA A 25 9.73 -5.71 9.86
N VAL A 26 8.75 -4.81 9.70
CA VAL A 26 7.54 -5.05 8.88
C VAL A 26 7.86 -5.18 7.39
N VAL A 27 8.83 -4.42 6.89
CA VAL A 27 9.30 -4.49 5.49
C VAL A 27 10.08 -5.78 5.27
N GLN A 28 10.97 -6.13 6.19
CA GLN A 28 11.73 -7.39 6.17
C GLN A 28 10.81 -8.62 6.27
N ALA A 29 9.70 -8.50 7.00
CA ALA A 29 8.69 -9.54 7.10
C ALA A 29 7.77 -9.62 5.86
N GLY A 30 7.93 -8.75 4.86
CA GLY A 30 7.09 -8.73 3.66
C GLY A 30 5.66 -8.22 3.88
N ASN A 31 5.40 -7.55 5.01
CA ASN A 31 4.07 -7.11 5.45
C ASN A 31 3.80 -5.62 5.15
N ALA A 32 4.60 -5.01 4.26
CA ALA A 32 4.37 -3.65 3.77
C ALA A 32 3.80 -3.73 2.35
N HIS A 33 2.56 -3.32 2.16
CA HIS A 33 1.82 -3.47 0.90
C HIS A 33 1.42 -2.11 0.33
N ALA A 34 1.65 -1.93 -0.96
CA ALA A 34 1.15 -0.77 -1.70
C ALA A 34 -0.34 -0.96 -1.99
N VAL A 35 -1.14 0.06 -1.70
CA VAL A 35 -2.59 0.02 -1.87
C VAL A 35 -3.07 1.14 -2.80
N SER A 36 -4.30 1.04 -3.30
CA SER A 36 -4.92 2.07 -4.12
C SER A 36 -5.40 3.26 -3.28
N ASP A 37 -4.88 4.47 -3.56
CA ASP A 37 -5.34 5.72 -2.94
C ASP A 37 -6.83 5.96 -3.16
N VAL A 38 -7.33 5.63 -4.36
CA VAL A 38 -8.75 5.78 -4.69
C VAL A 38 -9.61 4.96 -3.76
N VAL A 39 -9.20 3.72 -3.47
CA VAL A 39 -9.95 2.80 -2.59
C VAL A 39 -9.80 3.21 -1.12
N TRP A 40 -8.58 3.52 -0.67
CA TRP A 40 -8.28 3.70 0.75
C TRP A 40 -8.51 5.11 1.29
N THR A 41 -8.59 6.13 0.43
CA THR A 41 -8.62 7.53 0.88
C THR A 41 -9.62 8.37 0.09
N THR A 42 -9.63 8.30 -1.24
CA THR A 42 -10.35 9.28 -2.06
C THR A 42 -11.85 8.96 -2.30
N ALA A 43 -12.23 7.71 -2.57
CA ALA A 43 -13.58 7.40 -3.08
C ALA A 43 -14.71 7.38 -2.02
N GLY A 44 -14.41 7.12 -0.75
CA GLY A 44 -15.31 7.32 0.41
C GLY A 44 -16.67 6.60 0.43
N GLY A 45 -17.03 5.79 -0.56
CA GLY A 45 -18.33 5.13 -0.69
C GLY A 45 -18.34 3.64 -0.34
N ILE A 46 -19.54 3.03 -0.32
CA ILE A 46 -19.73 1.61 0.05
C ILE A 46 -18.94 0.66 -0.86
N GLN A 47 -18.82 0.95 -2.16
CA GLN A 47 -18.00 0.13 -3.05
C GLN A 47 -16.52 0.19 -2.70
N ALA A 48 -16.00 1.37 -2.35
CA ALA A 48 -14.62 1.53 -1.89
C ALA A 48 -14.40 0.80 -0.56
N ALA A 49 -15.39 0.83 0.34
CA ALA A 49 -15.33 0.06 1.59
C ALA A 49 -15.25 -1.45 1.34
N HIS A 50 -16.03 -2.00 0.39
CA HIS A 50 -15.91 -3.42 0.04
C HIS A 50 -14.53 -3.75 -0.54
N LEU A 51 -14.02 -2.96 -1.48
CA LEU A 51 -12.70 -3.19 -2.07
C LEU A 51 -11.57 -3.07 -1.03
N LEU A 52 -11.70 -2.18 -0.04
CA LEU A 52 -10.76 -2.08 1.08
C LEU A 52 -10.78 -3.37 1.93
N LEU A 53 -11.96 -3.94 2.17
CA LEU A 53 -12.06 -5.22 2.89
C LEU A 53 -11.42 -6.37 2.11
N ASP A 54 -11.56 -6.38 0.78
CA ASP A 54 -10.90 -7.37 -0.08
C ASP A 54 -9.37 -7.25 0.00
N ASP A 55 -8.82 -6.02 -0.03
CA ASP A 55 -7.38 -5.77 0.18
C ASP A 55 -6.92 -6.29 1.55
N LEU A 56 -7.73 -6.06 2.61
CA LEU A 56 -7.42 -6.56 3.94
C LEU A 56 -7.42 -8.08 4.00
N GLU A 57 -8.40 -8.76 3.38
CA GLU A 57 -8.43 -10.23 3.34
C GLU A 57 -7.21 -10.79 2.60
N GLN A 58 -6.81 -10.15 1.50
CA GLN A 58 -5.64 -10.53 0.73
C GLN A 58 -4.32 -10.41 1.51
N HIS A 59 -4.16 -9.33 2.29
CA HIS A 59 -2.90 -9.01 2.96
C HIS A 59 -2.83 -9.48 4.42
N LEU A 60 -3.97 -9.61 5.08
CA LEU A 60 -4.09 -10.01 6.48
C LEU A 60 -5.00 -11.24 6.59
N PRO A 61 -4.57 -12.39 6.04
CA PRO A 61 -5.39 -13.59 6.06
C PRO A 61 -5.72 -13.93 7.52
N LEU A 62 -7.02 -14.07 7.79
CA LEU A 62 -7.51 -14.34 9.13
C LEU A 62 -6.89 -15.64 9.63
N GLN A 63 -6.05 -15.54 10.66
CA GLN A 63 -5.67 -16.70 11.42
C GLN A 63 -6.91 -17.22 12.11
N THR A 64 -7.48 -18.31 11.59
CA THR A 64 -8.59 -18.99 12.24
C THR A 64 -8.09 -19.41 13.62
N ARG A 65 -8.57 -18.76 14.70
CA ARG A 65 -8.31 -19.24 16.06
C ARG A 65 -8.82 -20.67 16.13
N ARG A 66 -7.91 -21.62 16.30
CA ARG A 66 -8.24 -22.97 16.79
C ARG A 66 -8.46 -22.93 18.28
#